data_AF-A0A7C0UMW1-F1
#
_entry.id   AF-A0A7C0UMW1-F1
#
_cell.length_a   1.000
_cell.length_b   1.000
_cell.length_c   1.000
_cell.angle_alpha   90.00
_cell.angle_beta   90.00
_cell.angle_gamma   90.00
#
_symmetry.space_group_name_H-M   'P 1'
#
loop_
_entity.id
_entity.type
_entity.pdbx_description
1 polymer ?
#
loop_
_entity_poly.entity_id
_entity_poly.type
_entity_poly.pdbx_seq_one_letter_code
_entity_poly.pdbx_strand_id
1 'polypeptide(L)'
;MKLNFKIDKNYLIINTLSCTGDYGFSSKKYQKDIIAFQNYAWNKSKKYYDFLAGRTVFSPELLAAKNLKSFTSKLHYELPNFLSTLKRSKEFKKIYLQTKKYSKFCDAQWKKNYTKTSKIIKELTGFNLNQTFNIYITHPSQKHGKNLGNNEIGWGHSENWPNYITVYLWHEILHSYFTISNLSHAIIELITDEELRKKLNKIKYPPFVGHQYLTEIKKKILPLWKKYLKSSNKDIDKFQKQTKSLLKSHNQSPTPTT
;
A
#
# COMPACT_ATOMS: atom_id res chain seq x y z
N MET A 1 -13.21 -9.90 -11.35
CA MET A 1 -12.56 -8.67 -10.84
C MET A 1 -11.81 -7.98 -11.97
N LYS A 2 -11.82 -6.65 -11.98
CA LYS A 2 -11.09 -5.81 -12.95
C LYS A 2 -10.23 -4.81 -12.20
N LEU A 3 -8.96 -4.65 -12.60
CA LEU A 3 -8.10 -3.57 -12.10
C LEU A 3 -7.91 -2.52 -13.19
N ASN A 4 -8.22 -1.27 -12.87
CA ASN A 4 -8.02 -0.12 -13.74
C ASN A 4 -6.74 0.61 -13.31
N PHE A 5 -5.63 0.34 -13.99
CA PHE A 5 -4.37 1.03 -13.74
C PHE A 5 -4.40 2.44 -14.33
N LYS A 6 -4.23 3.45 -13.48
CA LYS A 6 -4.27 4.88 -13.84
C LYS A 6 -3.06 5.60 -13.25
N ILE A 7 -2.62 6.66 -13.92
CA ILE A 7 -1.63 7.58 -13.38
C ILE A 7 -2.30 8.94 -13.26
N ASP A 8 -2.68 9.30 -12.05
CA ASP A 8 -3.05 10.68 -11.75
C ASP A 8 -1.76 11.49 -11.54
N LYS A 9 -1.58 12.56 -12.33
CA LYS A 9 -0.34 13.35 -12.30
C LYS A 9 -0.18 14.11 -10.98
N ASN A 10 -1.26 14.61 -10.37
CA ASN A 10 -1.17 15.32 -9.09
C ASN A 10 -0.81 14.34 -7.98
N TYR A 11 -1.46 13.18 -7.95
CA TYR A 11 -1.16 12.12 -7.00
C TYR A 11 0.29 11.63 -7.14
N LEU A 12 0.78 11.44 -8.37
CA LEU A 12 2.17 11.11 -8.63
C LEU A 12 3.12 12.19 -8.13
N ILE A 13 2.83 13.48 -8.37
CA ILE A 13 3.64 14.60 -7.86
C ILE A 13 3.71 14.51 -6.33
N ILE A 14 2.57 14.52 -5.66
CA ILE A 14 2.48 14.55 -4.19
C ILE A 14 3.28 13.39 -3.59
N ASN A 15 3.03 12.16 -4.04
CA ASN A 15 3.76 11.00 -3.54
C ASN A 15 5.26 11.10 -3.83
N THR A 16 5.66 11.65 -4.99
CA THR A 16 7.09 11.85 -5.32
C THR A 16 7.74 12.88 -4.41
N LEU A 17 7.06 13.96 -4.06
CA LEU A 17 7.60 14.98 -3.14
C LEU A 17 7.72 14.46 -1.70
N SER A 18 6.77 13.64 -1.25
CA SER A 18 6.79 13.04 0.10
C SER A 18 7.77 11.87 0.24
N CYS A 19 8.37 11.39 -0.86
CA CYS A 19 9.27 10.24 -0.85
C CYS A 19 10.70 10.63 -0.43
N THR A 20 10.95 10.66 0.88
CA THR A 20 12.26 11.10 1.41
C THR A 20 12.87 10.14 2.42
N GLY A 21 14.19 10.16 2.52
CA GLY A 21 14.98 9.25 3.37
C GLY A 21 14.94 7.80 2.89
N ASP A 22 15.67 6.92 3.59
CA ASP A 22 15.78 5.49 3.24
C ASP A 22 14.46 4.72 3.39
N TYR A 23 13.53 5.24 4.19
CA TYR A 23 12.20 4.68 4.38
C TYR A 23 11.25 4.95 3.20
N GLY A 24 11.52 5.97 2.38
CA GLY A 24 10.68 6.32 1.22
C GLY A 24 10.96 5.50 -0.04
N PHE A 25 12.19 4.98 -0.20
CA PHE A 25 12.63 4.29 -1.41
C PHE A 25 12.58 2.77 -1.29
N SER A 26 12.01 2.10 -2.30
CA SER A 26 12.07 0.64 -2.48
C SER A 26 13.28 0.19 -3.30
N SER A 27 13.85 1.10 -4.11
CA SER A 27 15.03 0.82 -4.94
C SER A 27 15.82 2.10 -5.25
N LYS A 28 17.15 1.97 -5.33
CA LYS A 28 18.06 3.05 -5.72
C LYS A 28 18.03 3.39 -7.22
N LYS A 29 17.41 2.55 -8.07
CA LYS A 29 17.48 2.63 -9.55
C LYS A 29 17.18 4.02 -10.12
N TYR A 30 16.20 4.73 -9.58
CA TYR A 30 15.76 6.05 -10.05
C TYR A 30 15.81 7.12 -8.96
N GLN A 31 16.50 6.86 -7.85
CA GLN A 31 16.53 7.75 -6.70
C GLN A 31 17.06 9.15 -7.07
N LYS A 32 18.08 9.23 -7.92
CA LYS A 32 18.64 10.50 -8.41
C LYS A 32 17.62 11.34 -9.17
N ASP A 33 16.74 10.72 -9.95
CA ASP A 33 15.72 11.42 -10.74
C ASP A 33 14.60 11.97 -9.84
N ILE A 34 14.21 11.20 -8.82
CA ILE A 34 13.26 11.66 -7.79
C ILE A 34 13.83 12.87 -7.06
N ILE A 35 15.09 12.79 -6.59
CA ILE A 35 15.77 13.89 -5.89
C ILE A 35 15.88 15.13 -6.79
N ALA A 36 16.21 14.96 -8.07
CA ALA A 36 16.25 16.07 -9.01
C ALA A 36 14.89 16.77 -9.15
N PHE A 37 13.79 16.01 -9.22
CA PHE A 37 12.44 16.57 -9.25
C PHE A 37 12.07 17.27 -7.94
N GLN A 38 12.44 16.70 -6.79
CA GLN A 38 12.23 17.32 -5.47
C GLN A 38 12.96 18.65 -5.35
N ASN A 39 14.25 18.70 -5.73
CA ASN A 39 15.05 19.91 -5.73
C ASN A 39 14.47 20.98 -6.67
N TYR A 40 14.01 20.58 -7.86
CA TYR A 40 13.32 21.49 -8.77
C TYR A 40 12.05 22.08 -8.14
N ALA A 41 11.21 21.25 -7.52
CA ALA A 41 9.97 21.68 -6.90
C ALA A 41 10.22 22.62 -5.72
N TRP A 42 11.22 22.31 -4.88
CA TRP A 42 11.67 23.17 -3.79
C TRP A 42 12.10 24.55 -4.29
N ASN A 43 12.94 24.59 -5.32
CA ASN A 43 13.44 25.84 -5.91
C ASN A 43 12.32 26.68 -6.55
N LYS A 44 11.22 26.07 -7.00
CA LYS A 44 10.06 26.79 -7.53
C LYS A 44 9.21 27.43 -6.44
N SER A 45 8.99 26.74 -5.33
CA SER A 45 8.34 27.31 -4.16
C SER A 45 8.51 26.36 -2.96
N LYS A 46 9.39 26.73 -2.03
CA LYS A 46 9.57 26.01 -0.77
C LYS A 46 8.25 25.87 -0.01
N LYS A 47 7.43 26.93 0.03
CA LYS A 47 6.11 26.95 0.69
C LYS A 47 5.19 25.83 0.16
N TYR A 48 5.00 25.76 -1.16
CA TYR A 48 4.09 24.76 -1.75
C TYR A 48 4.70 23.36 -1.79
N TYR A 49 6.02 23.25 -1.92
CA TYR A 49 6.72 22.00 -1.72
C TYR A 49 6.46 21.44 -0.31
N ASP A 50 6.71 22.23 0.73
CA ASP A 50 6.58 21.80 2.12
C ASP A 50 5.12 21.42 2.43
N PHE A 51 4.16 22.16 1.88
CA PHE A 51 2.74 21.82 1.98
C PHE A 51 2.42 20.46 1.36
N LEU A 52 2.79 20.23 0.10
CA LEU A 52 2.52 18.96 -0.59
C LEU A 52 3.27 17.78 0.00
N ALA A 53 4.49 18.00 0.52
CA ALA A 53 5.30 16.99 1.17
C ALA A 53 4.84 16.65 2.59
N GLY A 54 3.82 17.34 3.12
CA GLY A 54 3.32 17.14 4.49
C GLY A 54 4.26 17.68 5.58
N ARG A 55 5.04 18.71 5.25
CA ARG A 55 6.07 19.33 6.11
C ARG A 55 5.73 20.74 6.58
N THR A 56 4.54 21.23 6.24
CA THR A 56 4.08 22.52 6.77
C THR A 56 3.89 22.43 8.27
N VAL A 57 4.61 23.29 8.99
CA VAL A 57 4.43 23.47 10.44
C VAL A 57 3.32 24.49 10.65
N PHE A 58 2.27 24.09 11.37
CA PHE A 58 1.17 24.97 11.75
C PHE A 58 1.46 25.62 13.10
N SER A 59 2.00 26.85 13.08
CA SER A 59 2.24 27.64 14.30
C SER A 59 0.92 28.16 14.90
N PRO A 60 0.87 28.51 16.20
CA PRO A 60 -0.30 29.16 16.81
C PRO A 60 -0.75 30.41 16.04
N GLU A 61 0.20 31.18 15.51
CA GLU A 61 -0.08 32.35 14.67
C GLU A 61 -0.76 31.98 13.34
N LEU A 62 -0.29 30.93 12.65
CA LEU A 62 -0.92 30.45 11.42
C LEU A 62 -2.31 29.87 11.69
N LEU A 63 -2.50 29.24 12.85
CA LEU A 63 -3.78 28.67 13.28
C LEU A 63 -4.80 29.72 13.71
N ALA A 64 -4.37 30.96 14.00
CA ALA A 64 -5.29 32.06 14.23
C ALA A 64 -6.24 32.20 13.03
N ALA A 65 -7.56 32.21 13.28
CA ALA A 65 -8.59 31.99 12.25
C ALA A 65 -8.45 32.87 10.99
N LYS A 66 -8.07 34.15 11.16
CA LYS A 66 -7.83 35.08 10.05
C LYS A 66 -6.65 34.65 9.17
N ASN A 67 -5.58 34.16 9.78
CA ASN A 67 -4.37 33.70 9.10
C ASN A 67 -4.61 32.35 8.41
N LEU A 68 -5.33 31.43 9.05
CA LEU A 68 -5.70 30.16 8.44
C LEU A 68 -6.58 30.36 7.20
N LYS A 69 -7.62 31.21 7.29
CA LYS A 69 -8.50 31.54 6.15
C LYS A 69 -7.73 32.19 4.99
N SER A 70 -6.81 33.11 5.30
CA SER A 70 -5.94 33.74 4.30
C SER A 70 -5.01 32.73 3.63
N PHE A 71 -4.40 31.84 4.43
CA PHE A 71 -3.51 30.80 3.94
C PHE A 71 -4.22 29.79 3.02
N THR A 72 -5.39 29.29 3.44
CA THR A 72 -6.18 28.35 2.63
C THR A 72 -6.70 28.99 1.35
N SER A 73 -7.10 30.27 1.39
CA SER A 73 -7.49 31.02 0.20
C SER A 73 -6.33 31.14 -0.79
N LYS A 74 -5.13 31.54 -0.33
CA LYS A 74 -3.94 31.60 -1.21
C LYS A 74 -3.58 30.24 -1.78
N LEU A 75 -3.62 29.18 -0.96
CA LEU A 75 -3.38 27.82 -1.42
C LEU A 75 -4.35 27.41 -2.55
N HIS A 76 -5.64 27.73 -2.41
CA HIS A 76 -6.65 27.39 -3.41
C HIS A 76 -6.31 27.97 -4.80
N TYR A 77 -5.82 29.21 -4.86
CA TYR A 77 -5.49 29.88 -6.13
C TYR A 77 -4.09 29.54 -6.66
N GLU A 78 -3.09 29.44 -5.78
CA GLU A 78 -1.69 29.32 -6.22
C GLU A 78 -1.24 27.86 -6.42
N LEU A 79 -1.82 26.91 -5.67
CA LEU A 79 -1.41 25.51 -5.75
C LEU A 79 -1.65 24.88 -7.14
N PRO A 80 -2.77 25.13 -7.85
CA PRO A 80 -2.96 24.64 -9.21
C PRO A 80 -1.87 25.13 -10.17
N ASN A 81 -1.45 26.40 -10.04
CA ASN A 81 -0.40 26.99 -10.86
C ASN A 81 0.97 26.37 -10.55
N PHE A 82 1.25 26.11 -9.27
CA PHE A 82 2.45 25.38 -8.85
C PHE A 82 2.47 23.97 -9.44
N LEU A 83 1.39 23.19 -9.29
CA LEU A 83 1.29 21.85 -9.87
C LEU A 83 1.41 21.86 -11.40
N SER A 84 0.83 22.85 -12.08
CA SER A 84 0.95 23.03 -13.53
C SER A 84 2.39 23.30 -13.94
N THR A 85 3.11 24.12 -13.17
CA THR A 85 4.55 24.39 -13.38
C THR A 85 5.37 23.12 -13.21
N LEU A 86 5.13 22.34 -12.16
CA LEU A 86 5.81 21.06 -11.96
C LEU A 86 5.53 20.09 -13.11
N LYS A 87 4.29 19.98 -13.58
CA LYS A 87 3.93 19.09 -14.71
C LYS A 87 4.66 19.39 -16.01
N ARG A 88 5.04 20.65 -16.24
CA ARG A 88 5.74 21.10 -17.45
C ARG A 88 7.25 20.85 -17.38
N SER A 89 7.81 20.61 -16.19
CA SER A 89 9.26 20.48 -16.00
C SER A 89 9.83 19.24 -16.67
N LYS A 90 11.11 19.31 -17.06
CA LYS A 90 11.81 18.15 -17.65
C LYS A 90 11.97 17.03 -16.63
N GLU A 91 12.15 17.39 -15.37
CA GLU A 91 12.27 16.49 -14.22
C GLU A 91 10.99 15.67 -14.05
N PHE A 92 9.82 16.32 -14.02
CA PHE A 92 8.56 15.60 -13.89
C PHE A 92 8.23 14.76 -15.12
N LYS A 93 8.52 15.26 -16.32
CA LYS A 93 8.34 14.46 -17.56
C LYS A 93 9.13 13.15 -17.47
N LYS A 94 10.34 13.16 -16.91
CA LYS A 94 11.14 11.97 -16.67
C LYS A 94 10.48 11.01 -15.67
N ILE A 95 10.04 11.51 -14.52
CA ILE A 95 9.28 10.74 -13.51
C ILE A 95 8.03 10.10 -14.14
N TYR A 96 7.24 10.88 -14.88
CA TYR A 96 6.02 10.41 -15.51
C TYR A 96 6.29 9.31 -16.55
N LEU A 97 7.34 9.42 -17.36
CA LEU A 97 7.72 8.38 -18.33
C LEU A 97 8.15 7.08 -17.65
N GLN A 98 8.91 7.17 -16.55
CA GLN A 98 9.30 6.00 -15.75
C GLN A 98 8.07 5.31 -15.15
N THR A 99 7.16 6.08 -14.55
CA THR A 99 5.88 5.60 -14.00
C THR A 99 4.98 4.99 -15.08
N LYS A 100 4.93 5.56 -16.29
CA LYS A 100 4.15 5.01 -17.41
C LYS A 100 4.66 3.63 -17.87
N LYS A 101 5.98 3.44 -17.93
CA LYS A 101 6.58 2.13 -18.23
C LYS A 101 6.25 1.12 -17.12
N TYR A 102 6.37 1.55 -15.86
CA TYR A 102 6.04 0.72 -14.70
C TYR A 102 4.56 0.33 -14.62
N SER A 103 3.64 1.25 -14.92
CA SER A 103 2.20 0.96 -14.95
C SER A 103 1.85 -0.16 -15.94
N LYS A 104 2.45 -0.15 -17.14
CA LYS A 104 2.29 -1.23 -18.12
C LYS A 104 2.83 -2.56 -17.60
N PHE A 105 3.96 -2.53 -16.90
CA PHE A 105 4.54 -3.71 -16.27
C PHE A 105 3.62 -4.29 -15.18
N CYS A 106 3.05 -3.45 -14.30
CA CYS A 106 2.09 -3.90 -13.29
C CYS A 106 0.86 -4.54 -13.92
N ASP A 107 0.28 -3.90 -14.94
CA ASP A 107 -0.89 -4.42 -15.65
C ASP A 107 -0.60 -5.76 -16.32
N ALA A 108 0.54 -5.88 -17.02
CA ALA A 108 0.95 -7.13 -17.64
C ALA A 108 1.18 -8.25 -16.61
N GLN A 109 1.85 -7.96 -15.49
CA GLN A 109 2.08 -8.94 -14.44
C GLN A 109 0.77 -9.40 -13.80
N TRP A 110 -0.14 -8.46 -13.50
CA TRP A 110 -1.45 -8.76 -12.96
C TRP A 110 -2.24 -9.68 -13.91
N LYS A 111 -2.36 -9.29 -15.18
CA LYS A 111 -3.08 -10.08 -16.20
C LYS A 111 -2.53 -11.49 -16.34
N LYS A 112 -1.20 -11.64 -16.39
CA LYS A 112 -0.52 -12.94 -16.48
C LYS A 112 -0.87 -13.85 -15.31
N ASN A 113 -0.99 -13.30 -14.11
CA ASN A 113 -1.21 -14.08 -12.88
C ASN A 113 -2.68 -14.19 -12.45
N TYR A 114 -3.57 -13.36 -13.00
CA TYR A 114 -4.93 -13.17 -12.46
C TYR A 114 -5.70 -14.49 -12.34
N THR A 115 -5.82 -15.28 -13.42
CA THR A 115 -6.61 -16.52 -13.41
C THR A 115 -6.17 -17.49 -12.31
N LYS A 116 -4.86 -17.70 -12.16
CA LYS A 116 -4.30 -18.58 -11.13
C LYS A 116 -4.53 -18.00 -9.73
N THR A 117 -4.22 -16.72 -9.55
CA THR A 117 -4.24 -16.09 -8.23
C THR A 117 -5.66 -15.86 -7.72
N SER A 118 -6.61 -15.48 -8.58
CA SER A 118 -8.02 -15.35 -8.19
C SER A 118 -8.62 -16.68 -7.76
N LYS A 119 -8.24 -17.79 -8.41
CA LYS A 119 -8.64 -19.14 -7.98
C LYS A 119 -8.12 -19.45 -6.58
N ILE A 120 -6.83 -19.21 -6.33
CA ILE A 120 -6.21 -19.41 -5.01
C ILE A 120 -6.91 -18.55 -3.95
N ILE A 121 -7.13 -17.26 -4.21
CA ILE A 121 -7.79 -16.37 -3.26
C ILE A 121 -9.22 -16.86 -2.99
N LYS A 122 -9.99 -17.19 -4.03
CA LYS A 122 -11.34 -17.73 -3.86
C LYS A 122 -11.36 -19.03 -3.07
N GLU A 123 -10.42 -19.93 -3.30
CA GLU A 123 -10.28 -21.16 -2.50
C GLU A 123 -9.94 -20.87 -1.04
N LEU A 124 -9.07 -19.87 -0.78
CA LEU A 124 -8.62 -19.52 0.56
C LEU A 124 -9.62 -18.66 1.34
N THR A 125 -10.54 -17.96 0.69
CA THR A 125 -11.44 -17.02 1.38
C THR A 125 -12.91 -17.30 1.16
N GLY A 126 -13.29 -17.97 0.07
CA GLY A 126 -14.69 -18.14 -0.34
C GLY A 126 -15.31 -16.86 -0.92
N PHE A 127 -14.57 -15.76 -1.04
CA PHE A 127 -15.14 -14.48 -1.46
C PHE A 127 -15.60 -14.46 -2.92
N ASN A 128 -16.62 -13.65 -3.18
CA ASN A 128 -17.02 -13.30 -4.54
C ASN A 128 -16.13 -12.17 -5.07
N LEU A 129 -15.26 -12.50 -6.03
CA LEU A 129 -14.25 -11.60 -6.59
C LEU A 129 -14.78 -10.85 -7.83
N ASN A 130 -15.93 -10.18 -7.71
CA ASN A 130 -16.60 -9.49 -8.82
C ASN A 130 -16.39 -7.96 -8.85
N GLN A 131 -15.74 -7.39 -7.83
CA GLN A 131 -15.52 -5.94 -7.73
C GLN A 131 -14.51 -5.42 -8.77
N THR A 132 -14.54 -4.10 -9.00
CA THR A 132 -13.58 -3.36 -9.82
C THR A 132 -12.81 -2.39 -8.95
N PHE A 133 -11.49 -2.34 -9.12
CA PHE A 133 -10.60 -1.46 -8.37
C PHE A 133 -9.90 -0.46 -9.28
N ASN A 134 -9.70 0.77 -8.80
CA ASN A 134 -8.83 1.76 -9.41
C ASN A 134 -7.46 1.73 -8.75
N ILE A 135 -6.41 1.50 -9.54
CA ILE A 135 -5.04 1.46 -9.06
C ILE A 135 -4.31 2.72 -9.51
N TYR A 136 -4.04 3.62 -8.57
CA TYR A 136 -3.29 4.86 -8.80
C TYR A 136 -1.79 4.57 -8.69
N ILE A 137 -1.16 4.45 -9.85
CA ILE A 137 0.26 4.07 -9.95
C ILE A 137 1.16 5.27 -9.64
N THR A 138 2.01 5.09 -8.64
CA THR A 138 3.10 5.99 -8.28
C THR A 138 4.45 5.43 -8.76
N HIS A 139 5.55 6.11 -8.45
CA HIS A 139 6.82 5.84 -9.09
C HIS A 139 7.44 4.49 -8.62
N PRO A 140 8.04 3.67 -9.51
CA PRO A 140 8.55 2.32 -9.19
C PRO A 140 9.64 2.24 -8.11
N SER A 141 10.30 3.36 -7.78
CA SER A 141 11.33 3.39 -6.72
C SER A 141 10.78 3.79 -5.36
N GLN A 142 9.47 3.98 -5.20
CA GLN A 142 8.84 4.38 -3.94
C GLN A 142 8.41 3.16 -3.12
N LYS A 143 8.19 3.31 -1.81
CA LYS A 143 7.52 2.32 -0.97
C LYS A 143 6.07 2.77 -0.72
N HIS A 144 5.20 2.48 -1.68
CA HIS A 144 3.80 2.91 -1.63
C HIS A 144 2.87 1.74 -1.93
N GLY A 145 2.22 1.22 -0.90
CA GLY A 145 1.13 0.27 -1.00
C GLY A 145 0.08 0.68 0.01
N LYS A 146 -1.08 1.12 -0.46
CA LYS A 146 -2.13 1.62 0.43
C LYS A 146 -3.52 1.48 -0.17
N ASN A 147 -4.40 0.78 0.54
CA ASN A 147 -5.84 0.87 0.34
C ASN A 147 -6.34 2.29 0.71
N LEU A 148 -6.98 2.97 -0.24
CA LEU A 148 -7.49 4.33 -0.10
C LEU A 148 -9.00 4.38 0.24
N GLY A 149 -9.62 3.21 0.45
CA GLY A 149 -11.08 3.06 0.53
C GLY A 149 -11.73 3.04 -0.85
N ASN A 150 -13.04 2.80 -0.91
CA ASN A 150 -13.86 2.90 -2.14
C ASN A 150 -13.31 2.12 -3.35
N ASN A 151 -12.67 0.96 -3.12
CA ASN A 151 -11.99 0.16 -4.13
C ASN A 151 -10.87 0.91 -4.88
N GLU A 152 -10.20 1.82 -4.18
CA GLU A 152 -9.06 2.59 -4.68
C GLU A 152 -7.78 2.17 -3.96
N ILE A 153 -6.69 2.02 -4.71
CA ILE A 153 -5.39 1.60 -4.18
C ILE A 153 -4.31 2.50 -4.75
N GLY A 154 -3.47 3.06 -3.88
CA GLY A 154 -2.22 3.70 -4.25
C GLY A 154 -1.10 2.66 -4.32
N TRP A 155 -0.37 2.61 -5.44
CA TRP A 155 0.65 1.58 -5.64
C TRP A 155 1.93 2.05 -6.36
N GLY A 156 3.08 1.83 -5.74
CA GLY A 156 4.41 2.05 -6.31
C GLY A 156 5.45 1.32 -5.47
N HIS A 157 6.12 0.34 -6.08
CA HIS A 157 7.19 -0.43 -5.44
C HIS A 157 8.06 -1.12 -6.50
N SER A 158 9.34 -1.30 -6.25
CA SER A 158 10.19 -2.10 -7.13
C SER A 158 9.82 -3.57 -7.03
N GLU A 159 9.90 -4.31 -8.14
CA GLU A 159 9.80 -5.76 -8.07
C GLU A 159 11.08 -6.32 -7.45
N ASN A 160 11.02 -6.63 -6.15
CA ASN A 160 12.16 -7.19 -5.42
C ASN A 160 12.31 -8.71 -5.64
N TRP A 161 11.24 -9.39 -6.08
CA TRP A 161 11.21 -10.80 -6.41
C TRP A 161 10.06 -11.09 -7.40
N PRO A 162 10.10 -12.18 -8.18
CA PRO A 162 9.09 -12.45 -9.21
C PRO A 162 7.66 -12.49 -8.66
N ASN A 163 6.72 -11.80 -9.31
CA ASN A 163 5.31 -11.73 -8.89
C ASN A 163 5.03 -10.83 -7.67
N TYR A 164 6.01 -10.02 -7.23
CA TYR A 164 5.86 -9.12 -6.08
C TYR A 164 4.59 -8.26 -6.18
N ILE A 165 4.41 -7.60 -7.33
CA ILE A 165 3.29 -6.68 -7.55
C ILE A 165 1.96 -7.39 -7.40
N THR A 166 1.85 -8.61 -7.96
CA THR A 166 0.61 -9.40 -7.90
C THR A 166 0.25 -9.74 -6.46
N VAL A 167 1.22 -10.19 -5.66
CA VAL A 167 0.98 -10.59 -4.27
C VAL A 167 0.50 -9.42 -3.43
N TYR A 168 1.19 -8.29 -3.52
CA TYR A 168 0.85 -7.13 -2.69
C TYR A 168 -0.35 -6.33 -3.21
N LEU A 169 -0.67 -6.38 -4.50
CA LEU A 169 -1.98 -5.88 -4.96
C LEU A 169 -3.13 -6.71 -4.36
N TRP A 170 -2.98 -8.04 -4.27
CA TRP A 170 -3.95 -8.85 -3.54
C TRP A 170 -4.01 -8.48 -2.06
N HIS A 171 -2.88 -8.19 -1.40
CA HIS A 171 -2.85 -7.69 -0.02
C HIS A 171 -3.74 -6.46 0.13
N GLU A 172 -3.53 -5.44 -0.72
CA GLU A 172 -4.31 -4.20 -0.67
C GLU A 172 -5.80 -4.41 -1.01
N ILE A 173 -6.11 -5.31 -1.95
CA ILE A 173 -7.49 -5.67 -2.31
C ILE A 173 -8.23 -6.30 -1.13
N LEU A 174 -7.56 -7.18 -0.36
CA LEU A 174 -8.21 -7.87 0.76
C LEU A 174 -8.59 -6.91 1.89
N HIS A 175 -7.94 -5.75 2.05
CA HIS A 175 -8.39 -4.73 2.99
C HIS A 175 -9.82 -4.23 2.70
N SER A 176 -10.35 -4.39 1.48
CA SER A 176 -11.75 -4.07 1.16
C SER A 176 -12.76 -5.16 1.54
N TYR A 177 -12.30 -6.36 1.90
CA TYR A 177 -13.16 -7.49 2.29
C TYR A 177 -13.08 -7.82 3.79
N PHE A 178 -12.07 -7.31 4.50
CA PHE A 178 -11.84 -7.58 5.90
C PHE A 178 -12.08 -6.31 6.74
N THR A 179 -12.44 -6.49 8.01
CA THR A 179 -12.52 -5.39 8.97
C THR A 179 -11.13 -4.86 9.32
N ILE A 180 -11.01 -3.58 9.64
CA ILE A 180 -9.74 -2.97 10.07
C ILE A 180 -9.39 -3.46 11.49
N SER A 181 -8.43 -4.39 11.60
CA SER A 181 -7.85 -4.84 12.87
C SER A 181 -6.51 -5.53 12.67
N ASN A 182 -5.67 -5.60 13.72
CA ASN A 182 -4.40 -6.35 13.67
C ASN A 182 -4.59 -7.84 13.35
N LEU A 183 -5.66 -8.45 13.86
CA LEU A 183 -5.98 -9.85 13.53
C LEU A 183 -6.30 -10.00 12.05
N SER A 184 -7.18 -9.15 11.51
CA SER A 184 -7.53 -9.18 10.10
C SER A 184 -6.32 -8.92 9.22
N HIS A 185 -5.44 -7.98 9.59
CA HIS A 185 -4.19 -7.72 8.87
C HIS A 185 -3.25 -8.92 8.90
N ALA A 186 -3.09 -9.59 10.04
CA ALA A 186 -2.30 -10.81 10.15
C ALA A 186 -2.85 -11.94 9.27
N ILE A 187 -4.18 -12.06 9.16
CA ILE A 187 -4.83 -13.04 8.28
C ILE A 187 -4.61 -12.69 6.80
N ILE A 188 -4.72 -11.41 6.43
CA ILE A 188 -4.39 -10.94 5.07
C ILE A 188 -2.96 -11.33 4.72
N GLU A 189 -1.97 -11.03 5.58
CA GLU A 189 -0.57 -11.41 5.35
C GLU A 189 -0.38 -12.93 5.21
N LEU A 190 -1.07 -13.75 6.01
CA LEU A 190 -1.04 -15.21 5.86
C LEU A 190 -1.60 -15.68 4.52
N ILE A 191 -2.67 -15.04 4.02
CA ILE A 191 -3.27 -15.37 2.72
C ILE A 191 -2.34 -14.94 1.58
N THR A 192 -1.82 -13.72 1.61
CA THR A 192 -1.12 -13.12 0.47
C THR A 192 0.39 -13.28 0.59
N ASP A 193 0.98 -12.64 1.59
CA ASP A 193 2.41 -12.48 1.74
C ASP A 193 3.09 -13.84 1.97
N GLU A 194 2.35 -14.79 2.54
CA GLU A 194 2.79 -16.16 2.79
C GLU A 194 2.22 -17.18 1.79
N GLU A 195 0.92 -17.53 1.86
CA GLU A 195 0.37 -18.63 1.05
C GLU A 195 0.37 -18.36 -0.46
N LEU A 196 -0.10 -17.18 -0.88
CA LEU A 196 -0.11 -16.83 -2.30
C LEU A 196 1.33 -16.74 -2.83
N ARG A 197 2.23 -16.08 -2.09
CA ARG A 197 3.65 -15.97 -2.44
C ARG A 197 4.30 -17.35 -2.55
N LYS A 198 4.05 -18.26 -1.61
CA LYS A 198 4.50 -19.67 -1.67
C LYS A 198 4.01 -20.38 -2.93
N LYS A 199 2.74 -20.25 -3.29
CA LYS A 199 2.16 -20.91 -4.48
C LYS A 199 2.65 -20.32 -5.81
N LEU A 200 3.07 -19.06 -5.82
CA LEU A 200 3.63 -18.42 -7.01
C LEU A 200 5.13 -18.64 -7.17
N ASN A 201 5.88 -18.64 -6.06
CA ASN A 201 7.34 -18.60 -6.08
C ASN A 201 8.01 -19.85 -5.50
N LYS A 202 7.25 -20.88 -5.13
CA LYS A 202 7.73 -22.15 -4.57
C LYS A 202 8.61 -21.99 -3.32
N ILE A 203 8.38 -20.94 -2.54
CA ILE A 203 9.07 -20.70 -1.27
C ILE A 203 8.39 -21.44 -0.10
N LYS A 204 9.10 -21.58 1.02
CA LYS A 204 8.54 -22.10 2.28
C LYS A 204 8.39 -20.96 3.28
N TYR A 205 7.40 -21.07 4.17
CA TYR A 205 7.26 -20.19 5.32
C TYR A 205 6.85 -21.02 6.55
N PRO A 206 7.25 -20.63 7.78
CA PRO A 206 8.09 -19.46 8.13
C PRO A 206 9.53 -19.52 7.57
N PRO A 207 10.31 -18.41 7.57
CA PRO A 207 10.06 -17.14 8.28
C PRO A 207 8.95 -16.29 7.66
N PHE A 208 8.21 -15.58 8.51
CA PHE A 208 7.16 -14.66 8.06
C PHE A 208 7.77 -13.38 7.48
N VAL A 209 7.12 -12.82 6.47
CA VAL A 209 7.38 -11.49 5.93
C VAL A 209 6.23 -10.53 6.25
N GLY A 210 6.38 -9.24 5.95
CA GLY A 210 5.39 -8.22 6.25
C GLY A 210 5.68 -7.48 7.56
N HIS A 211 4.64 -7.07 8.27
CA HIS A 211 4.77 -6.22 9.44
C HIS A 211 5.30 -6.99 10.66
N GLN A 212 6.43 -6.54 11.20
CA GLN A 212 7.09 -7.20 12.34
C GLN A 212 6.17 -7.29 13.57
N TYR A 213 5.38 -6.24 13.85
CA TYR A 213 4.47 -6.20 15.00
C TYR A 213 3.32 -7.23 14.92
N LEU A 214 3.06 -7.81 13.74
CA LEU A 214 2.05 -8.87 13.55
C LEU A 214 2.62 -10.29 13.75
N THR A 215 3.93 -10.43 13.90
CA THR A 215 4.61 -11.73 13.98
C THR A 215 4.06 -12.60 15.11
N GLU A 216 3.85 -12.02 16.29
CA GLU A 216 3.35 -12.76 17.45
C GLU A 216 1.91 -13.24 17.25
N ILE A 217 1.06 -12.42 16.61
CA ILE A 217 -0.30 -12.84 16.24
C ILE A 217 -0.22 -14.00 15.23
N LYS A 218 0.60 -13.87 14.18
CA LYS A 218 0.78 -14.91 13.15
C LYS A 218 1.27 -16.23 13.75
N LYS A 219 2.24 -16.19 14.68
CA LYS A 219 2.70 -17.39 15.40
C LYS A 219 1.57 -18.05 16.18
N LYS A 220 0.80 -17.28 16.97
CA LYS A 220 -0.31 -17.80 17.78
C LYS A 220 -1.41 -18.45 16.92
N ILE A 221 -1.74 -17.87 15.77
CA ILE A 221 -2.80 -18.41 14.90
C ILE A 221 -2.30 -19.47 13.90
N LEU A 222 -0.99 -19.65 13.74
CA LEU A 222 -0.41 -20.57 12.75
C LEU A 222 -0.90 -22.03 12.87
N PRO A 223 -1.07 -22.63 14.07
CA PRO A 223 -1.61 -23.99 14.18
C PRO A 223 -3.02 -24.10 13.60
N LEU A 224 -3.88 -23.13 13.92
CA LEU A 224 -5.24 -23.06 13.36
C LEU A 224 -5.20 -22.81 11.85
N TRP A 225 -4.30 -21.94 11.38
CA TRP A 225 -4.12 -21.68 9.95
C TRP A 225 -3.69 -22.94 9.19
N LYS A 226 -2.77 -23.74 9.72
CA LYS A 226 -2.36 -25.02 9.14
C LYS A 226 -3.54 -26.01 9.07
N LYS A 227 -4.39 -26.06 10.10
CA LYS A 227 -5.62 -26.87 10.08
C LYS A 227 -6.60 -26.35 9.02
N TYR A 228 -6.76 -25.03 8.92
CA TYR A 228 -7.60 -24.37 7.91
C TYR A 228 -7.16 -24.71 6.48
N LEU A 229 -5.86 -24.64 6.19
CA LEU A 229 -5.32 -24.97 4.87
C LEU A 229 -5.62 -26.40 4.43
N LYS A 230 -5.61 -27.36 5.38
CA LYS A 230 -5.91 -28.77 5.14
C LYS A 230 -7.41 -29.07 5.02
N SER A 231 -8.29 -28.15 5.42
CA SER A 231 -9.73 -28.36 5.34
C SER A 231 -10.21 -28.40 3.89
N SER A 232 -11.10 -29.35 3.58
CA SER A 232 -11.83 -29.43 2.31
C SER A 232 -12.86 -28.32 2.17
N ASN A 233 -13.46 -27.88 3.28
CA ASN A 233 -14.39 -26.76 3.34
C ASN A 233 -13.74 -25.57 4.07
N LYS A 234 -13.39 -24.53 3.33
CA LYS A 234 -12.70 -23.34 3.83
C LYS A 234 -13.72 -22.22 4.05
N ASP A 235 -13.93 -21.89 5.33
CA ASP A 235 -14.79 -20.80 5.78
C ASP A 235 -13.94 -19.78 6.55
N ILE A 236 -13.62 -18.67 5.88
CA ILE A 236 -12.72 -17.65 6.45
C ILE A 236 -13.35 -16.91 7.64
N ASP A 237 -14.67 -16.75 7.66
CA ASP A 237 -15.38 -16.08 8.75
C ASP A 237 -15.39 -16.94 10.01
N LYS A 238 -15.60 -18.25 9.85
CA LYS A 238 -15.45 -19.21 10.95
C LYS A 238 -14.02 -19.21 11.48
N PHE A 239 -13.01 -19.19 10.59
CA PHE A 239 -11.61 -19.10 10.99
C PHE A 239 -11.29 -17.81 11.77
N GLN A 240 -11.80 -16.66 11.32
CA GLN A 240 -11.66 -15.38 12.05
C GLN A 240 -12.29 -15.44 13.45
N LYS A 241 -13.50 -16.01 13.58
CA LYS A 241 -14.16 -16.16 14.88
C LYS A 241 -13.35 -17.06 15.84
N GLN A 242 -12.84 -18.18 15.34
CA GLN A 242 -12.02 -19.11 16.13
C GLN A 242 -10.71 -18.47 16.60
N THR A 243 -9.99 -17.80 15.71
CA THR A 243 -8.75 -17.07 16.06
C THR A 243 -8.99 -15.92 17.02
N LYS A 244 -10.08 -15.16 16.86
CA LYS A 244 -10.47 -14.12 17.83
C LYS A 244 -10.73 -14.70 19.22
N SER A 245 -11.39 -15.85 19.32
CA SER A 245 -11.61 -16.55 20.60
C SER A 245 -10.30 -17.01 21.23
N LEU A 246 -9.38 -17.58 20.44
CA LEU A 246 -8.07 -18.02 20.91
C LEU A 246 -7.24 -16.86 21.48
N LEU A 247 -7.24 -15.71 20.79
CA LEU A 247 -6.47 -14.55 21.24
C LEU A 247 -7.06 -13.90 22.51
N LYS A 248 -8.39 -13.96 22.69
CA LYS A 248 -9.03 -13.49 23.92
C LYS A 248 -8.68 -14.36 25.13
N SER A 249 -8.70 -15.69 24.99
CA SER A 249 -8.38 -16.59 26.10
C SER A 249 -6.93 -16.47 26.57
N HIS A 250 -6.00 -16.13 25.67
CA HIS A 250 -4.60 -15.88 26.01
C HIS A 250 -4.36 -14.53 26.72
N ASN A 251 -5.27 -13.56 26.56
CA ASN A 251 -5.20 -12.28 27.27
C ASN A 251 -5.94 -12.32 28.63
N GLN A 252 -6.62 -13.44 28.94
CA GLN A 252 -7.36 -13.67 30.18
C GLN A 252 -6.70 -14.75 31.07
N SER A 253 -5.51 -15.24 30.72
CA SER A 253 -4.76 -16.12 31.61
C SER A 253 -4.41 -15.36 32.90
N PRO A 254 -4.67 -15.91 34.10
CA PRO A 254 -4.41 -15.22 35.35
C PRO A 254 -2.92 -14.88 35.45
N THR A 255 -2.61 -13.64 35.83
CA THR A 255 -1.32 -13.34 36.45
C THR A 255 -1.08 -14.35 37.56
N PRO A 256 0.08 -15.02 37.61
CA PRO A 256 0.39 -15.88 38.75
C PRO A 256 0.37 -15.00 40.00
N THR A 257 -0.56 -15.29 40.90
CA THR A 257 -0.53 -14.78 42.26
C THR A 257 0.77 -15.27 42.90
N THR A 258 1.68 -14.33 43.15
CA THR A 258 2.83 -14.49 44.05
C THR A 258 2.37 -14.72 45.47
#